data_AF-A0A961X8H9-F1
#
_entry.id   AF-A0A961X8H9-F1
#
_cell.length_a   1.000
_cell.length_b   1.000
_cell.length_c   1.000
_cell.angle_alpha   90.00
_cell.angle_beta   90.00
_cell.angle_gamma   90.00
#
_symmetry.space_group_name_H-M   'P 1'
#
loop_
_entity.id
_entity.type
_entity.pdbx_description
1 polymer ?
#
loop_
_entity_poly.entity_id
_entity_poly.type
_entity_poly.pdbx_seq_one_letter_code
_entity_poly.pdbx_strand_id
1 'polypeptide(L)'
;AFVTRTGEVYMMRGLANIFSRGIDRMAERLRARGVDAVDFNHADWRPIAEDVVRRSKSGQVSYPIVIMGHSLGGNAAPEMANYLAQNGVKVEYVVAFDPTLPRTVGPNIKRVINFYLPHDEDNTIHAGAGFKGELKNINVSGVPGIKHTNVEKNPRFQADVIERVMSITKEIKKPRKKRA
;
A
#
# COMPACT_ATOMS: atom_id res chain seq x y z
N ALA A 1 -7.10 14.95 14.58
CA ALA A 1 -5.74 15.18 14.03
C ALA A 1 -5.84 15.77 12.63
N PHE A 2 -4.91 16.66 12.25
CA PHE A 2 -4.89 17.28 10.91
C PHE A 2 -3.98 16.50 9.94
N VAL A 3 -4.27 16.62 8.65
CA VAL A 3 -3.36 16.24 7.55
C VAL A 3 -2.48 17.45 7.24
N THR A 4 -1.18 17.26 7.34
CA THR A 4 -0.16 18.30 7.09
C THR A 4 0.76 17.95 5.93
N ARG A 5 0.59 16.77 5.31
CA ARG A 5 1.36 16.35 4.13
C ARG A 5 0.44 15.97 2.96
N THR A 6 0.94 16.16 1.74
CA THR A 6 0.28 15.69 0.52
C THR A 6 0.27 14.17 0.47
N GLY A 7 -0.60 13.61 -0.35
CA GLY A 7 -0.68 12.18 -0.60
C GLY A 7 -1.71 11.46 0.26
N GLU A 8 -2.20 10.35 -0.27
CA GLU A 8 -3.18 9.47 0.37
C GLU A 8 -2.60 8.05 0.42
N VAL A 9 -2.66 7.43 1.60
CA VAL A 9 -2.13 6.09 1.87
C VAL A 9 -3.26 5.16 2.26
N TYR A 10 -3.44 4.10 1.48
CA TYR A 10 -4.46 3.08 1.67
C TYR A 10 -3.80 1.78 2.14
N MET A 11 -4.19 1.31 3.32
CA MET A 11 -3.55 0.17 3.97
C MET A 11 -4.57 -0.94 4.26
N MET A 12 -4.31 -2.15 3.76
CA MET A 12 -5.26 -3.26 3.83
C MET A 12 -4.79 -4.37 4.77
N ARG A 13 -5.67 -4.75 5.70
CA ARG A 13 -5.49 -5.86 6.63
C ARG A 13 -5.86 -7.19 5.98
N GLY A 14 -5.20 -8.27 6.40
CA GLY A 14 -5.46 -9.64 5.95
C GLY A 14 -6.70 -10.30 6.58
N LEU A 15 -6.77 -11.63 6.54
CA LEU A 15 -7.91 -12.40 7.05
C LEU A 15 -8.12 -12.19 8.56
N ALA A 16 -9.39 -12.04 8.95
CA ALA A 16 -9.90 -11.96 10.33
C ALA A 16 -9.31 -10.84 11.22
N ASN A 17 -8.59 -9.84 10.70
CA ASN A 17 -7.93 -8.77 11.48
C ASN A 17 -6.93 -9.27 12.57
N ILE A 18 -6.72 -10.58 12.76
CA ILE A 18 -5.96 -11.16 13.89
C ILE A 18 -4.46 -10.93 13.73
N PHE A 19 -3.98 -10.75 12.49
CA PHE A 19 -2.56 -10.72 12.17
C PHE A 19 -2.01 -9.36 11.76
N SER A 20 -2.82 -8.36 11.41
CA SER A 20 -2.32 -7.12 10.77
C SER A 20 -2.03 -5.94 11.71
N ARG A 21 -1.75 -6.19 12.99
CA ARG A 21 -1.33 -5.13 13.94
C ARG A 21 -0.13 -4.29 13.43
N GLY A 22 0.72 -4.86 12.56
CA GLY A 22 1.79 -4.11 11.92
C GLY A 22 1.28 -3.05 10.94
N ILE A 23 0.20 -3.32 10.20
CA ILE A 23 -0.47 -2.37 9.30
C ILE A 23 -1.07 -1.22 10.12
N ASP A 24 -1.83 -1.52 11.17
CA ASP A 24 -2.46 -0.50 12.02
C ASP A 24 -1.40 0.44 12.62
N ARG A 25 -0.32 -0.13 13.17
CA ARG A 25 0.78 0.64 13.74
C ARG A 25 1.52 1.50 12.71
N MET A 26 1.69 1.01 11.47
CA MET A 26 2.26 1.82 10.40
C MET A 26 1.33 2.98 10.02
N ALA A 27 0.03 2.72 9.93
CA ALA A 27 -0.96 3.74 9.63
C ALA A 27 -0.97 4.83 10.71
N GLU A 28 -0.92 4.45 11.99
CA GLU A 28 -0.76 5.38 13.12
C GLU A 28 0.53 6.21 13.02
N ARG A 29 1.65 5.56 12.72
CA ARG A 29 2.96 6.21 12.55
C ARG A 29 2.99 7.20 11.40
N LEU A 30 2.29 6.92 10.30
CA LEU A 30 2.12 7.84 9.18
C LEU A 30 1.19 9.00 9.56
N ARG A 31 0.07 8.69 10.20
CA ARG A 31 -0.91 9.67 10.72
C ARG A 31 -0.28 10.63 11.73
N ALA A 32 0.63 10.17 12.57
CA ALA A 32 1.39 10.99 13.52
C ALA A 32 2.38 11.93 12.84
N ARG A 33 2.82 11.60 11.62
CA ARG A 33 3.67 12.42 10.75
C ARG A 33 2.86 13.28 9.77
N GLY A 34 1.54 13.37 9.97
CA GLY A 34 0.66 14.25 9.21
C GLY A 34 0.23 13.73 7.83
N VAL A 35 0.47 12.46 7.53
CA VAL A 35 0.02 11.80 6.30
C VAL A 35 -1.45 11.41 6.41
N ASP A 36 -2.19 11.55 5.31
CA ASP A 36 -3.56 11.03 5.19
C ASP A 36 -3.50 9.51 4.94
N ALA A 37 -3.51 8.74 6.03
CA ALA A 37 -3.38 7.29 6.00
C ALA A 37 -4.60 6.61 6.64
N VAL A 38 -5.25 5.74 5.86
CA VAL A 38 -6.40 4.94 6.28
C VAL A 38 -6.07 3.46 6.21
N ASP A 39 -6.50 2.72 7.24
CA ASP A 39 -6.40 1.28 7.33
C ASP A 39 -7.80 0.65 7.38
N PHE A 40 -8.01 -0.40 6.58
CA PHE A 40 -9.32 -1.04 6.41
C PHE A 40 -9.18 -2.53 6.09
N ASN A 41 -10.30 -3.27 6.05
CA ASN A 41 -10.27 -4.69 5.70
C ASN A 41 -10.03 -4.84 4.18
N HIS A 42 -9.20 -5.79 3.75
CA HIS A 42 -8.96 -6.01 2.32
C HIS A 42 -10.25 -6.17 1.48
N ALA A 43 -11.34 -6.71 2.03
CA ALA A 43 -12.60 -6.87 1.32
C ALA A 43 -13.23 -5.52 0.86
N ASP A 44 -12.89 -4.41 1.52
CA ASP A 44 -13.45 -3.09 1.24
C ASP A 44 -12.65 -2.30 0.18
N TRP A 45 -11.65 -2.91 -0.45
CA TRP A 45 -10.76 -2.20 -1.39
C TRP A 45 -11.52 -1.57 -2.56
N ARG A 46 -12.55 -2.25 -3.07
CA ARG A 46 -13.23 -1.86 -4.31
C ARG A 46 -14.09 -0.60 -4.14
N PRO A 47 -15.01 -0.50 -3.16
CA PRO A 47 -15.75 0.73 -2.91
C PRO A 47 -14.85 1.94 -2.62
N ILE A 48 -13.74 1.74 -1.91
CA ILE A 48 -12.78 2.81 -1.62
C ILE A 48 -12.07 3.26 -2.91
N ALA A 49 -11.66 2.32 -3.78
CA ALA A 49 -11.04 2.65 -5.05
C ALA A 49 -12.00 3.43 -5.96
N GLU A 50 -13.29 3.08 -5.97
CA GLU A 50 -14.33 3.80 -6.70
C GLU A 50 -14.51 5.25 -6.19
N ASP A 51 -14.44 5.48 -4.88
CA ASP A 51 -14.38 6.83 -4.31
C ASP A 51 -13.15 7.61 -4.79
N VAL A 52 -11.96 7.00 -4.77
CA VAL A 52 -10.73 7.64 -5.25
C VAL A 52 -10.87 8.03 -6.73
N VAL A 53 -11.40 7.15 -7.58
CA VAL A 53 -11.66 7.45 -9.00
C VAL A 53 -12.63 8.62 -9.15
N ARG A 54 -13.73 8.64 -8.39
CA ARG A 54 -14.68 9.75 -8.41
C ARG A 54 -14.03 11.07 -8.00
N ARG A 55 -13.28 11.07 -6.90
CA ARG A 55 -12.58 12.27 -6.40
C ARG A 55 -11.45 12.73 -7.31
N SER A 56 -10.82 11.81 -8.03
CA SER A 56 -9.81 12.13 -9.04
C SER A 56 -10.40 13.05 -10.12
N LYS A 57 -11.60 12.72 -10.61
CA LYS A 57 -12.30 13.48 -11.65
C LYS A 57 -12.65 14.92 -11.22
N SER A 58 -12.82 15.16 -9.92
CA SER A 58 -13.12 16.49 -9.36
C SER A 58 -11.90 17.20 -8.76
N GLY A 59 -10.69 16.66 -8.94
CA GLY A 59 -9.45 17.25 -8.40
C GLY A 59 -9.34 17.19 -6.87
N GLN A 60 -10.08 16.28 -6.23
CA GLN A 60 -10.16 16.12 -4.77
C GLN A 60 -9.22 15.03 -4.22
N VAL A 61 -8.41 14.40 -5.08
CA VAL A 61 -7.35 13.47 -4.66
C VAL A 61 -6.08 14.25 -4.31
N SER A 62 -5.50 13.96 -3.15
CA SER A 62 -4.15 14.41 -2.83
C SER A 62 -3.14 13.37 -3.31
N TYR A 63 -2.30 13.75 -4.27
CA TYR A 63 -1.22 12.89 -4.75
C TYR A 63 0.08 13.10 -3.93
N PRO A 64 0.94 12.06 -3.82
CA PRO A 64 0.85 10.74 -4.47
C PRO A 64 -0.14 9.76 -3.81
N ILE A 65 -0.63 8.77 -4.57
CA ILE A 65 -1.36 7.61 -4.03
C ILE A 65 -0.37 6.50 -3.68
N VAL A 66 -0.48 5.99 -2.45
CA VAL A 66 0.26 4.84 -1.95
C VAL A 66 -0.72 3.77 -1.49
N ILE A 67 -0.46 2.51 -1.83
CA ILE A 67 -1.30 1.38 -1.48
C ILE A 67 -0.43 0.29 -0.87
N MET A 68 -0.85 -0.28 0.24
CA MET A 68 -0.14 -1.42 0.82
C MET A 68 -1.06 -2.38 1.54
N GLY A 69 -0.61 -3.61 1.74
CA GLY A 69 -1.37 -4.56 2.54
C GLY A 69 -0.61 -5.82 2.88
N HIS A 70 -1.19 -6.60 3.79
CA HIS A 70 -0.61 -7.83 4.32
C HIS A 70 -1.49 -9.04 4.02
N SER A 71 -0.90 -10.18 3.65
CA SER A 71 -1.63 -11.43 3.38
C SER A 71 -2.70 -11.21 2.29
N LEU A 72 -3.99 -11.40 2.58
CA LEU A 72 -5.09 -11.04 1.67
C LEU A 72 -5.10 -9.55 1.29
N GLY A 73 -4.66 -8.66 2.20
CA GLY A 73 -4.42 -7.26 1.86
C GLY A 73 -3.23 -7.05 0.92
N GLY A 74 -2.24 -7.94 0.98
CA GLY A 74 -1.11 -7.97 0.04
C GLY A 74 -1.54 -8.37 -1.37
N ASN A 75 -2.55 -9.25 -1.48
CA ASN A 75 -3.21 -9.57 -2.74
C ASN A 75 -4.04 -8.39 -3.26
N ALA A 76 -4.80 -7.74 -2.38
CA ALA A 76 -5.69 -6.64 -2.73
C ALA A 76 -4.93 -5.35 -3.11
N ALA A 77 -3.70 -5.14 -2.61
CA ALA A 77 -2.91 -3.95 -2.92
C ALA A 77 -2.62 -3.78 -4.44
N PRO A 78 -2.09 -4.79 -5.15
CA PRO A 78 -1.98 -4.76 -6.61
C PRO A 78 -3.33 -4.65 -7.33
N GLU A 79 -4.40 -5.30 -6.83
CA GLU A 79 -5.74 -5.23 -7.43
C GLU A 79 -6.29 -3.81 -7.40
N MET A 80 -6.26 -3.17 -6.23
CA MET A 80 -6.66 -1.78 -6.05
C MET A 80 -5.80 -0.86 -6.92
N ALA A 81 -4.48 -1.08 -6.96
CA ALA A 81 -3.57 -0.28 -7.76
C ALA A 81 -3.87 -0.35 -9.26
N ASN A 82 -4.11 -1.56 -9.78
CA ASN A 82 -4.50 -1.76 -11.18
C ASN A 82 -5.84 -1.11 -11.49
N TYR A 83 -6.81 -1.25 -10.61
CA TYR A 83 -8.12 -0.63 -10.80
C TYR A 83 -8.01 0.89 -10.90
N LEU A 84 -7.26 1.52 -9.98
CA LEU A 84 -6.98 2.95 -10.03
C LEU A 84 -6.27 3.35 -11.34
N ALA A 85 -5.22 2.60 -11.70
CA ALA A 85 -4.44 2.84 -12.92
C ALA A 85 -5.27 2.76 -14.21
N GLN A 86 -6.13 1.74 -14.32
CA GLN A 86 -7.05 1.55 -15.44
C GLN A 86 -8.09 2.68 -15.55
N ASN A 87 -8.41 3.33 -14.42
CA ASN A 87 -9.32 4.47 -14.35
C ASN A 87 -8.60 5.83 -14.37
N GLY A 88 -7.35 5.87 -14.83
CA GLY A 88 -6.58 7.10 -15.01
C GLY A 88 -6.02 7.72 -13.72
N VAL A 89 -6.10 7.01 -12.59
CA VAL A 89 -5.51 7.44 -11.32
C VAL A 89 -4.11 6.85 -11.20
N LYS A 90 -3.09 7.73 -11.17
CA LYS A 90 -1.69 7.29 -11.03
C LYS A 90 -1.41 6.79 -9.61
N VAL A 91 -0.76 5.62 -9.52
CA VAL A 91 -0.29 5.05 -8.25
C VAL A 91 1.23 5.16 -8.16
N GLU A 92 1.72 5.82 -7.11
CA GLU A 92 3.15 6.09 -6.97
C GLU A 92 3.89 4.90 -6.33
N TYR A 93 3.28 4.23 -5.36
CA TYR A 93 3.93 3.19 -4.59
C TYR A 93 2.97 2.11 -4.12
N VAL A 94 3.29 0.85 -4.41
CA VAL A 94 2.56 -0.35 -3.95
C VAL A 94 3.49 -1.20 -3.09
N VAL A 95 3.02 -1.62 -1.92
CA VAL A 95 3.76 -2.54 -1.05
C VAL A 95 2.90 -3.74 -0.65
N ALA A 96 3.36 -4.94 -0.97
CA ALA A 96 2.75 -6.17 -0.49
C ALA A 96 3.65 -6.79 0.59
N PHE A 97 3.03 -7.19 1.69
CA PHE A 97 3.64 -7.96 2.77
C PHE A 97 3.07 -9.38 2.73
N ASP A 98 3.87 -10.29 2.22
CA ASP A 98 3.61 -11.72 2.06
C ASP A 98 2.20 -12.00 1.51
N PRO A 99 1.91 -11.57 0.25
CA PRO A 99 0.69 -11.95 -0.44
C PRO A 99 0.59 -13.48 -0.52
N THR A 100 -0.62 -14.00 -0.66
CA THR A 100 -0.89 -15.45 -0.67
C THR A 100 -1.12 -16.00 -2.08
N LEU A 101 -1.12 -15.15 -3.10
CA LEU A 101 -1.39 -15.50 -4.47
C LEU A 101 -0.54 -14.64 -5.40
N PRO A 102 -0.23 -15.11 -6.63
CA PRO A 102 0.53 -14.32 -7.57
C PRO A 102 -0.33 -13.14 -8.04
N ARG A 103 0.32 -12.02 -8.33
CA ARG A 103 -0.36 -10.82 -8.83
C ARG A 103 0.39 -10.23 -10.01
N THR A 104 -0.32 -9.50 -10.84
CA THR A 104 0.26 -8.77 -11.97
C THR A 104 -0.03 -7.29 -11.79
N VAL A 105 0.91 -6.40 -12.11
CA VAL A 105 0.70 -4.94 -12.09
C VAL A 105 0.81 -4.35 -13.50
N GLY A 106 -0.14 -3.48 -13.85
CA GLY A 106 -0.25 -2.85 -15.17
C GLY A 106 0.39 -1.45 -15.26
N PRO A 107 0.12 -0.68 -16.33
CA PRO A 107 0.66 0.67 -16.51
C PRO A 107 0.22 1.63 -15.38
N ASN A 108 0.75 2.85 -15.35
CA ASN A 108 0.43 3.91 -14.38
C ASN A 108 0.73 3.60 -12.89
N ILE A 109 1.46 2.51 -12.62
CA ILE A 109 2.03 2.19 -11.31
C ILE A 109 3.54 2.42 -11.37
N LYS A 110 4.09 3.28 -10.50
CA LYS A 110 5.50 3.70 -10.61
C LYS A 110 6.48 2.80 -9.86
N ARG A 111 6.13 2.31 -8.67
CA ARG A 111 7.01 1.41 -7.91
C ARG A 111 6.21 0.37 -7.13
N VAL A 112 6.68 -0.87 -7.15
CA VAL A 112 6.10 -2.01 -6.46
C VAL A 112 7.18 -2.74 -5.67
N ILE A 113 6.93 -2.97 -4.39
CA ILE A 113 7.76 -3.81 -3.53
C ILE A 113 6.90 -4.93 -2.99
N ASN A 114 7.37 -6.16 -3.14
CA ASN A 114 6.75 -7.34 -2.54
C ASN A 114 7.75 -7.95 -1.56
N PHE A 115 7.51 -7.83 -0.26
CA PHE A 115 8.24 -8.58 0.77
C PHE A 115 7.57 -9.93 0.93
N TYR A 116 8.13 -11.01 0.42
CA TYR A 116 7.44 -12.30 0.38
C TYR A 116 8.23 -13.41 1.07
N LEU A 117 7.50 -14.32 1.70
CA LEU A 117 8.00 -15.63 2.07
C LEU A 117 7.62 -16.59 0.94
N PRO A 118 8.55 -17.39 0.41
CA PRO A 118 8.20 -18.39 -0.61
C PRO A 118 7.17 -19.38 -0.04
N HIS A 119 6.09 -19.63 -0.78
CA HIS A 119 5.12 -20.70 -0.53
C HIS A 119 5.36 -21.82 -1.56
N ASP A 120 4.63 -22.93 -1.43
CA ASP A 120 4.67 -24.02 -2.43
C ASP A 120 4.19 -23.53 -3.82
N GLU A 121 3.24 -22.58 -3.82
CA GLU A 121 2.79 -21.87 -5.01
C GLU A 121 3.41 -20.46 -5.11
N ASP A 122 3.48 -19.94 -6.34
CA ASP A 122 3.99 -18.58 -6.59
C ASP A 122 3.12 -17.53 -5.90
N ASN A 123 3.74 -16.68 -5.08
CA ASN A 123 3.12 -15.51 -4.48
C ASN A 123 3.88 -14.22 -4.83
N THR A 124 4.63 -14.22 -5.93
CA THR A 124 5.35 -13.05 -6.40
C THR A 124 4.45 -12.13 -7.23
N ILE A 125 4.88 -10.87 -7.37
CA ILE A 125 4.22 -9.90 -8.24
C ILE A 125 4.98 -9.80 -9.55
N HIS A 126 4.26 -9.84 -10.66
CA HIS A 126 4.79 -9.82 -12.02
C HIS A 126 4.45 -8.51 -12.74
N ALA A 127 5.33 -8.10 -13.64
CA ALA A 127 5.05 -6.99 -14.54
C ALA A 127 4.06 -7.44 -15.62
N GLY A 128 2.92 -6.75 -15.70
CA GLY A 128 1.92 -6.96 -16.75
C GLY A 128 2.21 -6.14 -18.01
N ALA A 129 1.38 -6.34 -19.03
CA ALA A 129 1.45 -5.59 -20.27
C ALA A 129 1.43 -4.06 -20.01
N GLY A 130 2.41 -3.35 -20.57
CA GLY A 130 2.52 -1.89 -20.44
C GLY A 130 3.07 -1.38 -19.10
N PHE A 131 3.45 -2.25 -18.17
CA PHE A 131 4.15 -1.83 -16.95
C PHE A 131 5.52 -1.22 -17.30
N LYS A 132 5.77 -0.01 -16.81
CA LYS A 132 7.04 0.73 -16.99
C LYS A 132 7.66 1.19 -15.66
N GLY A 133 7.09 0.75 -14.54
CA GLY A 133 7.56 1.10 -13.21
C GLY A 133 8.73 0.22 -12.76
N GLU A 134 9.15 0.43 -11.52
CA GLU A 134 10.09 -0.46 -10.84
C GLU A 134 9.31 -1.53 -10.07
N LEU A 135 9.68 -2.80 -10.22
CA LEU A 135 9.12 -3.91 -9.45
C LEU A 135 10.25 -4.68 -8.78
N LYS A 136 10.13 -4.94 -7.48
CA LYS A 136 11.05 -5.83 -6.74
C LYS A 136 10.29 -6.83 -5.88
N ASN A 137 10.51 -8.11 -6.13
CA ASN A 137 10.19 -9.19 -5.20
C ASN A 137 11.40 -9.42 -4.29
N ILE A 138 11.22 -9.23 -3.00
CA ILE A 138 12.24 -9.37 -1.96
C ILE A 138 11.88 -10.59 -1.14
N ASN A 139 12.65 -11.68 -1.34
CA ASN A 139 12.51 -12.87 -0.52
C ASN A 139 13.02 -12.55 0.90
N VAL A 140 12.14 -12.65 1.90
CA VAL A 140 12.48 -12.34 3.28
C VAL A 140 12.75 -13.57 4.14
N SER A 141 12.72 -14.79 3.59
CA SER A 141 12.87 -16.03 4.37
C SER A 141 14.19 -16.15 5.13
N GLY A 142 15.23 -15.42 4.71
CA GLY A 142 16.51 -15.33 5.43
C GLY A 142 16.48 -14.45 6.68
N VAL A 143 15.39 -13.74 6.97
CA VAL A 143 15.29 -12.89 8.17
C VAL A 143 14.94 -13.74 9.40
N PRO A 144 15.77 -13.75 10.46
CA PRO A 144 15.51 -14.57 11.64
C PRO A 144 14.14 -14.30 12.27
N GLY A 145 13.37 -15.37 12.48
CA GLY A 145 12.07 -15.31 13.15
C GLY A 145 10.94 -14.67 12.32
N ILE A 146 11.18 -14.35 11.05
CA ILE A 146 10.14 -13.86 10.15
C ILE A 146 9.14 -14.98 9.86
N LYS A 147 7.87 -14.62 9.81
CA LYS A 147 6.74 -15.52 9.50
C LYS A 147 5.68 -14.71 8.76
N HIS A 148 4.78 -15.41 8.09
CA HIS A 148 3.60 -14.81 7.46
C HIS A 148 2.88 -13.86 8.42
N THR A 149 2.80 -14.21 9.71
CA THR A 149 2.06 -13.47 10.73
C THR A 149 2.79 -12.28 11.34
N ASN A 150 4.05 -12.00 10.99
CA ASN A 150 4.83 -10.89 11.57
C ASN A 150 5.68 -10.09 10.57
N VAL A 151 5.68 -10.47 9.29
CA VAL A 151 6.49 -9.83 8.25
C VAL A 151 6.28 -8.31 8.19
N GLU A 152 5.04 -7.87 8.30
CA GLU A 152 4.61 -6.47 8.32
C GLU A 152 4.87 -5.77 9.66
N LYS A 153 5.23 -6.51 10.71
CA LYS A 153 5.69 -5.97 12.00
C LYS A 153 7.20 -5.73 12.04
N ASN A 154 7.94 -6.26 11.06
CA ASN A 154 9.39 -6.13 11.05
C ASN A 154 9.80 -4.64 11.03
N PRO A 155 10.57 -4.17 12.03
CA PRO A 155 10.84 -2.75 12.20
C PRO A 155 11.64 -2.15 11.04
N ARG A 156 12.51 -2.95 10.40
CA ARG A 156 13.29 -2.51 9.24
C ARG A 156 12.38 -2.29 8.04
N PHE A 157 11.50 -3.25 7.73
CA PHE A 157 10.57 -3.11 6.61
C PHE A 157 9.59 -1.95 6.83
N GLN A 158 9.10 -1.76 8.06
CA GLN A 158 8.28 -0.59 8.38
C GLN A 158 9.05 0.73 8.19
N ALA A 159 10.30 0.80 8.63
CA ALA A 159 11.13 2.00 8.48
C ALA A 159 11.34 2.33 7.00
N ASP A 160 11.77 1.35 6.20
CA ASP A 160 12.01 1.50 4.75
C ASP A 160 10.74 2.01 4.02
N VAL A 161 9.57 1.45 4.35
CA VAL A 161 8.29 1.84 3.75
C VAL A 161 7.87 3.24 4.20
N ILE A 162 7.94 3.54 5.50
CA ILE A 162 7.57 4.86 6.02
C ILE A 162 8.50 5.94 5.47
N GLU A 163 9.81 5.73 5.46
CA GLU A 163 10.78 6.67 4.88
C GLU A 163 10.51 6.92 3.39
N ARG A 164 10.15 5.86 2.65
CA ARG A 164 9.73 6.03 1.26
C ARG A 164 8.47 6.89 1.15
N VAL A 165 7.45 6.65 1.96
CA VAL A 165 6.23 7.49 1.97
C VAL A 165 6.56 8.94 2.33
N MET A 166 7.42 9.16 3.34
CA MET A 166 7.80 10.51 3.76
C MET A 166 8.59 11.27 2.67
N SER A 167 9.44 10.57 1.91
CA SER A 167 10.24 11.19 0.83
C SER A 167 9.43 11.54 -0.42
N ILE A 168 8.30 10.88 -0.68
CA ILE A 168 7.43 11.17 -1.83
C ILE A 168 6.27 12.11 -1.51
N THR A 169 6.02 12.38 -0.22
CA THR A 169 5.00 13.34 0.25
C THR A 169 5.66 14.68 0.61
N LYS A 170 4.91 15.79 0.52
CA LYS A 170 5.40 17.15 0.82
C LYS A 170 4.54 17.81 1.88
N GLU A 171 5.10 18.77 2.63
CA GLU A 171 4.31 19.55 3.60
C GLU A 171 3.27 20.44 2.90
N ILE A 172 2.09 20.54 3.51
CA ILE A 172 1.00 21.42 3.05
C ILE A 172 1.06 22.71 3.86
N LYS A 173 1.14 23.84 3.17
CA LYS A 173 1.19 25.19 3.79
C LYS A 173 0.01 25.50 4.72
N LYS A 174 -1.16 24.88 4.49
CA LYS A 174 -2.35 24.99 5.35
C LYS A 174 -2.92 23.59 5.63
N PRO A 175 -2.92 23.12 6.90
CA PRO A 175 -3.42 21.80 7.26
C PRO A 175 -4.91 21.61 6.88
N ARG A 176 -5.28 20.36 6.56
CA ARG A 176 -6.67 19.96 6.27
C ARG A 176 -7.19 19.02 7.35
N LYS A 177 -8.51 18.95 7.56
CA LYS A 177 -9.11 17.91 8.40
C LYS A 177 -8.87 16.53 7.75
N LYS A 178 -8.60 15.51 8.57
CA LYS A 178 -8.54 14.12 8.10
C LYS A 178 -9.88 13.71 7.49
N ARG A 179 -9.81 12.82 6.50
CA ARG A 179 -10.99 12.10 6.01
C ARG A 179 -11.48 11.21 7.17
N ALA A 180 -12.79 11.26 7.41
CA ALA A 180 -13.46 10.40 8.38
C ALA A 180 -13.52 8.97 7.84
#